data_AF-A0A1B7TIE3-F1
#
_entry.id   AF-A0A1B7TIE3-F1
#
_cell.length_a   1.000
_cell.length_b   1.000
_cell.length_c   1.000
_cell.angle_alpha   90.00
_cell.angle_beta   90.00
_cell.angle_gamma   90.00
#
_symmetry.space_group_name_H-M   'P 1'
#
loop_
_entity.id
_entity.type
_entity.pdbx_description
1 polymer ?
#
loop_
_entity_poly.entity_id
_entity_poly.type
_entity_poly.pdbx_seq_one_letter_code
_entity_poly.pdbx_strand_id
1 'polypeptide(L)'
;MNIVSHIDTDLEFQKLSKTLAKKPLVLNNWEKIINHLLKNYYKNSKLEDEDEKQKIIILLRDSYESMLTIFPYLENYVIEYANFELEQGNYKKFHIIYKESLRKMNNRSLLLWVSYLKTLVDKKTLLKIERKFLLHKFEDAEKYIGKHYHSQPFWNIYLLFLKKYYISNPTIYLSKLRQLLGLHIYDFAYNFRLWFKELESVNDLKQLNLFYNMKKMEIPKLLKPREKLELMKFKIKNIYKKMYKKIEIKVMKLYNNYELPLTVYKQSNLYYTSPKIPLSPTFVQLWVNYITYAISTKDKYYTMLIFQRALISSSMAHSKIVWLYYIKWLTSCKDYTSAKEILKQSIHFTTIKRN
;
A
#
# COMPACT_ATOMS: atom_id res chain seq x y z
N MET A 1 34.29 2.20 -36.37
CA MET A 1 33.72 3.55 -36.57
C MET A 1 32.95 3.90 -35.31
N ASN A 2 33.37 4.96 -34.61
CA ASN A 2 32.73 5.42 -33.39
C ASN A 2 31.32 5.90 -33.71
N ILE A 3 30.31 5.08 -33.44
CA ILE A 3 28.94 5.57 -33.31
C ILE A 3 28.93 6.39 -32.02
N VAL A 4 29.22 7.68 -32.16
CA VAL A 4 28.92 8.64 -31.10
C VAL A 4 27.43 8.54 -30.91
N SER A 5 27.00 8.07 -29.74
CA SER A 5 25.58 7.85 -29.51
C SER A 5 24.83 9.19 -29.64
N HIS A 6 23.60 9.18 -30.14
CA HIS A 6 22.80 10.40 -30.27
C HIS A 6 22.55 11.06 -28.91
N ILE A 7 22.76 10.34 -27.81
CA ILE A 7 22.71 10.88 -26.46
C ILE A 7 24.01 11.59 -26.03
N ASP A 8 25.18 11.13 -26.49
CA ASP A 8 26.46 11.79 -26.15
C ASP A 8 26.57 13.18 -26.78
N THR A 9 25.91 13.39 -27.93
CA THR A 9 25.85 14.67 -28.63
C THR A 9 24.71 15.59 -28.18
N ASP A 10 23.79 15.11 -27.34
CA ASP A 10 22.64 15.88 -26.89
C ASP A 10 23.04 16.93 -25.83
N LEU A 11 23.08 18.19 -26.27
CA LEU A 11 23.38 19.35 -25.43
C LEU A 11 22.38 19.55 -24.28
N GLU A 12 21.11 19.19 -24.46
CA GLU A 12 20.10 19.27 -23.41
C GLU A 12 20.36 18.22 -22.33
N PHE A 13 20.60 16.97 -22.74
CA PHE A 13 20.96 15.90 -21.82
C PHE A 13 22.24 16.23 -21.01
N GLN A 14 23.26 16.79 -21.66
CA GLN A 14 24.49 17.23 -20.97
C GLN A 14 24.21 18.36 -19.96
N LYS A 15 23.35 19.33 -20.29
CA LYS A 15 22.95 20.42 -19.37
C LYS A 15 22.18 19.87 -18.17
N LEU A 16 21.23 18.97 -18.41
CA LEU A 16 20.44 18.32 -17.36
C LEU A 16 21.35 17.50 -16.44
N SER A 17 22.26 16.70 -17.00
CA SER A 17 23.22 15.88 -16.25
C SER A 17 24.16 16.73 -15.39
N LYS A 18 24.70 17.84 -15.92
CA LYS A 18 25.50 18.81 -15.14
C LYS A 18 24.69 19.43 -14.01
N THR A 19 23.41 19.72 -14.23
CA THR A 19 22.53 20.29 -13.21
C THR A 19 22.24 19.29 -12.10
N LEU A 20 22.01 18.02 -12.47
CA LEU A 20 21.81 16.95 -11.50
C LEU A 20 23.07 16.70 -10.66
N ALA A 21 24.24 16.62 -11.29
CA ALA A 21 25.51 16.41 -10.61
C ALA A 21 25.79 17.53 -9.58
N LYS A 22 25.44 18.79 -9.89
CA LYS A 22 25.56 19.91 -8.94
C LYS A 22 24.55 19.86 -7.80
N LYS A 23 23.33 19.38 -8.05
CA LYS A 23 22.21 19.41 -7.09
C LYS A 23 21.44 18.08 -7.11
N PRO A 24 22.00 16.99 -6.55
CA PRO A 24 21.39 15.66 -6.57
C PRO A 24 20.19 15.53 -5.61
N LEU A 25 20.07 16.41 -4.61
CA LEU A 25 18.99 16.38 -3.62
C LEU A 25 17.71 17.10 -4.10
N VAL A 26 17.67 17.56 -5.34
CA VAL A 26 16.48 18.19 -5.93
C VAL A 26 15.78 17.18 -6.83
N LEU A 27 14.65 16.65 -6.37
CA LEU A 27 13.88 15.63 -7.09
C LEU A 27 13.58 16.01 -8.55
N ASN A 28 13.14 17.25 -8.80
CA ASN A 28 12.82 17.74 -10.14
C ASN A 28 13.98 17.61 -11.16
N ASN A 29 15.24 17.60 -10.71
CA ASN A 29 16.37 17.38 -11.61
C ASN A 29 16.42 15.93 -12.12
N TRP A 30 16.12 14.96 -11.26
CA TRP A 30 16.00 13.55 -11.64
C TRP A 30 14.81 13.34 -12.58
N GLU A 31 13.66 13.91 -12.23
CA GLU A 31 12.44 13.79 -13.03
C GLU A 31 12.64 14.32 -14.45
N LYS A 32 13.35 15.45 -14.61
CA LYS A 32 13.67 15.99 -15.94
C LYS A 32 14.53 15.05 -16.77
N ILE A 33 15.57 14.45 -16.19
CA ILE A 33 16.45 13.50 -16.90
C ILE A 33 15.67 12.26 -17.31
N ILE A 34 14.95 11.63 -16.38
CA ILE A 34 14.19 10.41 -16.67
C ILE A 34 13.12 10.68 -17.75
N ASN A 35 12.40 11.80 -17.65
CA ASN A 35 11.41 12.17 -18.66
C ASN A 35 12.03 12.46 -20.02
N HIS A 36 13.21 13.09 -20.06
CA HIS A 36 13.96 13.34 -21.29
C HIS A 36 14.33 12.03 -21.99
N LEU A 37 14.92 11.09 -21.23
CA LEU A 37 15.27 9.75 -21.71
C LEU A 37 14.04 8.99 -22.21
N LEU A 38 12.95 9.01 -21.44
CA LEU A 38 11.72 8.29 -21.80
C LEU A 38 11.06 8.85 -23.06
N LYS A 39 10.93 10.18 -23.17
CA LYS A 39 10.20 10.83 -24.26
C LYS A 39 10.99 10.85 -25.56
N ASN A 40 12.27 11.21 -25.48
CA ASN A 40 13.05 11.49 -26.68
C ASN A 40 13.70 10.23 -27.26
N TYR A 41 14.01 9.26 -26.41
CA TYR A 41 14.74 8.05 -26.81
C TYR A 41 13.89 6.79 -26.70
N TYR A 42 13.31 6.49 -25.54
CA TYR A 42 12.62 5.21 -25.34
C TYR A 42 11.26 5.10 -26.06
N LYS A 43 10.41 6.13 -25.98
CA LYS A 43 9.06 6.12 -26.58
C LYS A 43 9.04 6.59 -28.03
N ASN A 44 10.03 7.39 -28.44
CA ASN A 44 10.13 7.83 -29.82
C ASN A 44 10.68 6.66 -30.64
N SER A 45 9.87 6.11 -31.54
CA SER A 45 10.18 4.94 -32.36
C SER A 45 11.32 5.15 -33.37
N LYS A 46 12.13 6.21 -33.19
CA LYS A 46 13.23 6.61 -34.08
C LYS A 46 14.55 5.88 -33.81
N LEU A 47 14.64 5.13 -32.70
CA LEU A 47 15.80 4.27 -32.43
C LEU A 47 15.62 2.95 -33.17
N GLU A 48 16.12 2.90 -34.40
CA GLU A 48 16.21 1.66 -35.20
C GLU A 48 17.37 0.77 -34.73
N ASP A 49 18.39 1.36 -34.10
CA ASP A 49 19.56 0.65 -33.57
C ASP A 49 19.27 0.03 -32.18
N GLU A 50 19.28 -1.31 -32.14
CA GLU A 50 19.11 -2.08 -30.90
C GLU A 50 20.24 -1.83 -29.89
N ASP A 51 21.48 -1.57 -30.31
CA ASP A 51 22.59 -1.31 -29.39
C ASP A 51 22.42 0.04 -28.67
N GLU A 52 21.96 1.07 -29.38
CA GLU A 52 21.66 2.36 -28.78
C GLU A 52 20.46 2.28 -27.84
N LYS A 53 19.43 1.54 -28.22
CA LYS A 53 18.27 1.27 -27.37
C LYS A 53 18.67 0.54 -26.07
N GLN A 54 19.57 -0.44 -26.14
CA GLN A 54 20.10 -1.10 -24.93
C GLN A 54 20.89 -0.13 -24.05
N LYS A 55 21.72 0.76 -24.62
CA LYS A 55 22.42 1.80 -23.85
C LYS A 55 21.44 2.72 -23.11
N ILE A 56 20.37 3.16 -23.78
CA ILE A 56 19.32 3.99 -23.15
C ILE A 56 18.59 3.22 -22.03
N ILE A 57 18.29 1.94 -22.24
CA ILE A 57 17.68 1.08 -21.21
C ILE A 57 18.59 0.98 -19.98
N ILE A 58 19.90 0.78 -20.16
CA ILE A 58 20.87 0.74 -19.07
C ILE A 58 20.91 2.09 -18.34
N LEU A 59 20.97 3.19 -19.08
CA LEU A 59 21.00 4.53 -18.49
C LEU A 59 19.72 4.85 -17.69
N LEU A 60 18.55 4.42 -18.19
CA LEU A 60 17.28 4.54 -17.48
C LEU A 60 17.30 3.73 -16.17
N ARG A 61 17.80 2.50 -16.20
CA ARG A 61 17.96 1.66 -14.99
C ARG A 61 18.82 2.37 -13.95
N ASP A 62 20.01 2.81 -14.35
CA ASP A 62 20.96 3.49 -13.45
C ASP A 62 20.36 4.78 -12.87
N SER A 63 19.60 5.52 -13.69
CA SER A 63 18.89 6.73 -13.26
C SER A 63 17.81 6.44 -12.22
N TYR A 64 16.97 5.43 -12.46
CA TYR A 64 15.94 5.00 -11.50
C TYR A 64 16.55 4.49 -10.20
N GLU A 65 17.56 3.60 -10.28
CA GLU A 65 18.20 3.01 -9.10
C GLU A 65 18.90 4.08 -8.25
N SER A 66 19.61 5.01 -8.89
CA SER A 66 20.27 6.14 -8.21
C SER A 66 19.25 7.06 -7.54
N MET A 67 18.18 7.42 -8.26
CA MET A 67 17.10 8.25 -7.71
C MET A 67 16.43 7.58 -6.50
N LEU A 68 16.10 6.29 -6.58
CA LEU A 68 15.45 5.52 -5.50
C LEU A 68 16.41 5.14 -4.36
N THR A 69 17.71 5.33 -4.54
CA THR A 69 18.70 5.25 -3.47
C THR A 69 18.72 6.54 -2.65
N ILE A 70 18.55 7.70 -3.30
CA ILE A 70 18.50 9.01 -2.63
C ILE A 70 17.11 9.29 -2.06
N PHE A 71 16.05 8.91 -2.77
CA PHE A 71 14.66 9.15 -2.41
C PHE A 71 13.88 7.83 -2.34
N PRO A 72 14.14 7.00 -1.31
CA PRO A 72 13.58 5.65 -1.23
C PRO A 72 12.08 5.59 -0.98
N TYR A 73 11.42 6.71 -0.64
CA TYR A 73 9.97 6.76 -0.36
C TYR A 73 9.10 7.15 -1.56
N LEU A 74 9.69 7.25 -2.77
CA LEU A 74 8.98 7.53 -4.01
C LEU A 74 8.22 6.31 -4.57
N GLU A 75 7.07 6.00 -3.98
CA GLU A 75 6.24 4.83 -4.33
C GLU A 75 5.87 4.76 -5.82
N ASN A 76 5.50 5.89 -6.42
CA ASN A 76 5.09 5.94 -7.84
C ASN A 76 6.24 5.59 -8.78
N TYR A 77 7.45 6.08 -8.50
CA TYR A 77 8.63 5.80 -9.32
C TYR A 77 9.11 4.35 -9.16
N VAL A 78 8.90 3.74 -8.00
CA VAL A 78 9.11 2.29 -7.83
C VAL A 78 8.16 1.50 -8.73
N ILE A 79 6.89 1.89 -8.79
CA ILE A 79 5.89 1.22 -9.64
C ILE A 79 6.23 1.40 -11.12
N GLU A 80 6.57 2.62 -11.54
CA GLU A 80 6.98 2.92 -12.91
C GLU A 80 8.21 2.11 -13.31
N TYR A 81 9.25 2.09 -12.46
CA TYR A 81 10.47 1.33 -12.74
C TYR A 81 10.23 -0.18 -12.80
N ALA A 82 9.42 -0.72 -11.89
CA ALA A 82 9.08 -2.14 -11.93
C ALA A 82 8.29 -2.49 -13.19
N ASN A 83 7.32 -1.65 -13.59
CA ASN A 83 6.56 -1.85 -14.82
C ASN A 83 7.45 -1.75 -16.06
N PHE A 84 8.41 -0.83 -16.07
CA PHE A 84 9.42 -0.74 -17.12
C PHE A 84 10.21 -2.05 -17.25
N GLU A 85 10.75 -2.63 -16.17
CA GLU A 85 11.45 -3.92 -16.24
C GLU A 85 10.55 -5.07 -16.70
N LEU A 86 9.27 -5.01 -16.34
CA LEU A 86 8.28 -5.99 -16.78
C LEU A 86 7.99 -5.88 -18.28
N GLU A 87 7.95 -4.67 -18.84
CA GLU A 87 7.87 -4.43 -20.30
C GLU A 87 9.11 -4.94 -21.02
N GLN A 88 10.29 -4.82 -20.40
CA GLN A 88 11.55 -5.38 -20.92
C GLN A 88 11.66 -6.91 -20.76
N GLY A 89 10.64 -7.59 -20.23
CA GLY A 89 10.66 -9.05 -20.02
C GLY A 89 11.50 -9.51 -18.82
N ASN A 90 12.02 -8.59 -18.00
CA ASN A 90 12.87 -8.89 -16.84
C ASN A 90 12.04 -9.17 -15.57
N TYR A 91 11.32 -10.30 -15.57
CA TYR A 91 10.44 -10.68 -14.46
C TYR A 91 11.15 -10.82 -13.10
N LYS A 92 12.41 -11.28 -13.10
CA LYS A 92 13.21 -11.40 -11.87
C LYS A 92 13.47 -10.02 -11.24
N LYS A 93 13.89 -9.05 -12.05
CA LYS A 93 14.18 -7.68 -11.60
C LYS A 93 12.90 -6.99 -11.12
N PHE A 94 11.79 -7.17 -11.83
CA PHE A 94 10.46 -6.72 -11.38
C PHE A 94 10.14 -7.16 -9.93
N HIS A 95 10.35 -8.44 -9.59
CA HIS A 95 10.13 -8.92 -8.23
C HIS A 95 11.13 -8.34 -7.21
N ILE A 96 12.40 -8.17 -7.59
CA ILE A 96 13.43 -7.61 -6.73
C ILE A 96 13.11 -6.16 -6.36
N ILE A 97 12.72 -5.34 -7.34
CA ILE A 97 12.37 -3.92 -7.14
C ILE A 97 11.27 -3.77 -6.09
N TYR A 98 10.17 -4.52 -6.22
CA TYR A 98 9.09 -4.49 -5.23
C TYR A 98 9.55 -4.99 -3.86
N LYS A 99 10.28 -6.11 -3.79
CA LYS A 99 10.76 -6.69 -2.54
C LYS A 99 11.66 -5.72 -1.77
N GLU A 100 12.62 -5.08 -2.45
CA GLU A 100 13.56 -4.15 -1.83
C GLU A 100 12.88 -2.86 -1.40
N SER A 101 12.00 -2.31 -2.24
CA SER A 101 11.27 -1.07 -1.94
C SER A 101 10.29 -1.26 -0.78
N LEU A 102 9.55 -2.37 -0.75
CA LEU A 102 8.71 -2.74 0.39
C LEU A 102 9.55 -2.88 1.66
N ARG A 103 10.72 -3.51 1.60
CA ARG A 103 11.63 -3.61 2.76
C ARG A 103 12.07 -2.24 3.26
N LYS A 104 12.44 -1.30 2.37
CA LYS A 104 12.82 0.08 2.72
C LYS A 104 11.69 0.82 3.45
N MET A 105 10.42 0.50 3.14
CA MET A 105 9.22 1.05 3.79
C MET A 105 8.65 0.12 4.88
N ASN A 106 9.47 -0.78 5.43
CA ASN A 106 9.09 -1.71 6.50
C ASN A 106 7.81 -2.54 6.18
N ASN A 107 7.63 -2.89 4.90
CA ASN A 107 6.49 -3.60 4.31
C ASN A 107 5.13 -2.92 4.49
N ARG A 108 5.07 -1.64 4.83
CA ARG A 108 3.83 -0.94 5.25
C ARG A 108 3.32 0.10 4.24
N SER A 109 3.80 0.04 3.00
CA SER A 109 3.26 0.82 1.89
C SER A 109 2.01 0.14 1.32
N LEU A 110 0.85 0.79 1.44
CA LEU A 110 -0.38 0.31 0.83
C LEU A 110 -0.29 0.30 -0.70
N LEU A 111 0.24 1.39 -1.29
CA LEU A 111 0.29 1.58 -2.73
C LEU A 111 1.16 0.53 -3.42
N LEU A 112 2.36 0.26 -2.90
CA LEU A 112 3.26 -0.75 -3.47
C LEU A 112 2.66 -2.15 -3.40
N TRP A 113 2.07 -2.54 -2.26
CA TRP A 113 1.43 -3.85 -2.13
C TRP A 113 0.25 -4.02 -3.08
N VAL A 114 -0.62 -3.02 -3.19
CA VAL A 114 -1.79 -3.06 -4.08
C VAL A 114 -1.34 -3.16 -5.54
N SER A 115 -0.38 -2.32 -5.95
CA SER A 115 0.17 -2.34 -7.32
C SER A 115 0.83 -3.68 -7.65
N TYR A 116 1.63 -4.21 -6.73
CA TYR A 116 2.31 -5.49 -6.89
C TYR A 116 1.30 -6.63 -7.04
N LEU A 117 0.39 -6.79 -6.07
CA LEU A 117 -0.59 -7.87 -6.06
C LEU A 117 -1.54 -7.79 -7.26
N LYS A 118 -1.96 -6.59 -7.66
CA LYS A 118 -2.76 -6.37 -8.87
C LYS A 118 -2.02 -6.90 -10.10
N THR A 119 -0.77 -6.48 -10.29
CA THR A 119 0.06 -6.92 -11.42
C THR A 119 0.27 -8.44 -11.43
N LEU A 120 0.49 -9.05 -10.25
CA LEU A 120 0.64 -10.51 -10.14
C LEU A 120 -0.65 -11.26 -10.51
N VAL A 121 -1.82 -10.73 -10.15
CA VAL A 121 -3.11 -11.33 -10.48
C VAL A 121 -3.41 -11.18 -11.97
N ASP A 122 -3.24 -9.96 -12.50
CA ASP A 122 -3.55 -9.63 -13.89
C ASP A 122 -2.63 -10.37 -14.87
N LYS A 123 -1.33 -10.44 -14.57
CA LYS A 123 -0.31 -11.11 -15.41
C LYS A 123 0.04 -12.52 -14.92
N LYS A 124 -0.87 -13.17 -14.17
CA LYS A 124 -0.65 -14.51 -13.59
C LYS A 124 -0.18 -15.56 -14.61
N THR A 125 -0.76 -15.57 -15.80
CA THR A 125 -0.43 -16.51 -16.89
C THR A 125 0.95 -16.25 -17.46
N LEU A 126 1.25 -14.99 -17.79
CA LEU A 126 2.56 -14.55 -18.29
C LEU A 126 3.69 -14.90 -17.31
N LEU A 127 3.45 -14.66 -16.02
CA LEU A 127 4.42 -14.88 -14.95
C LEU A 127 4.45 -16.33 -14.43
N LYS A 128 3.62 -17.23 -14.97
CA LYS A 128 3.51 -18.65 -14.57
C LYS A 128 3.37 -18.84 -13.04
N ILE A 129 2.64 -17.94 -12.37
CA ILE A 129 2.57 -17.93 -10.91
C ILE A 129 1.56 -18.98 -10.42
N GLU A 130 1.88 -19.72 -9.37
CA GLU A 130 0.94 -20.65 -8.73
C GLU A 130 -0.12 -19.95 -7.86
N ARG A 131 -1.29 -20.60 -7.70
CA ARG A 131 -2.38 -20.05 -6.85
C ARG A 131 -1.98 -19.97 -5.38
N LYS A 132 -1.28 -21.00 -4.85
CA LYS A 132 -0.83 -21.05 -3.45
C LYS A 132 0.15 -19.93 -3.13
N PHE A 133 1.08 -19.65 -4.05
CA PHE A 133 2.01 -18.53 -3.90
C PHE A 133 1.28 -17.18 -3.80
N LEU A 134 0.29 -16.93 -4.67
CA LEU A 134 -0.51 -15.70 -4.60
C LEU A 134 -1.25 -15.57 -3.26
N LEU A 135 -1.86 -16.66 -2.78
CA LEU A 135 -2.54 -16.65 -1.49
C LEU A 135 -1.58 -16.26 -0.36
N HIS A 136 -0.40 -16.86 -0.30
CA HIS A 136 0.61 -16.50 0.70
C HIS A 136 1.03 -15.02 0.60
N LYS A 137 1.14 -14.47 -0.62
CA LYS A 137 1.43 -13.04 -0.80
C LYS A 137 0.31 -12.12 -0.30
N PHE A 138 -0.95 -12.50 -0.49
CA PHE A 138 -2.07 -11.77 0.10
C PHE A 138 -2.05 -11.83 1.63
N GLU A 139 -1.81 -13.01 2.20
CA GLU A 139 -1.74 -13.21 3.66
C GLU A 139 -0.55 -12.45 4.28
N ASP A 140 0.58 -12.37 3.58
CA ASP A 140 1.72 -11.56 3.99
C ASP A 140 1.39 -10.07 3.97
N ALA A 141 0.81 -9.58 2.87
CA ALA A 141 0.41 -8.17 2.74
C ALA A 141 -0.62 -7.79 3.82
N GLU A 142 -1.59 -8.66 4.08
CA GLU A 142 -2.64 -8.45 5.09
C GLU A 142 -2.05 -8.12 6.48
N LYS A 143 -0.98 -8.83 6.89
CA LYS A 143 -0.32 -8.61 8.19
C LYS A 143 0.20 -7.18 8.35
N TYR A 144 0.60 -6.54 7.25
CA TYR A 144 1.20 -5.20 7.28
C TYR A 144 0.21 -4.09 6.95
N ILE A 145 -0.60 -4.27 5.91
CA ILE A 145 -1.46 -3.21 5.34
C ILE A 145 -2.96 -3.46 5.51
N GLY A 146 -3.37 -4.63 6.01
CA GLY A 146 -4.78 -5.00 6.10
C GLY A 146 -5.61 -4.08 7.01
N LYS A 147 -4.97 -3.47 8.01
CA LYS A 147 -5.59 -2.51 8.95
C LYS A 147 -5.44 -1.04 8.51
N HIS A 148 -4.88 -0.78 7.33
CA HIS A 148 -4.72 0.59 6.84
C HIS A 148 -6.09 1.22 6.60
N TYR A 149 -6.29 2.48 7.00
CA TYR A 149 -7.59 3.14 6.92
C TYR A 149 -8.18 3.11 5.49
N HIS A 150 -7.33 3.32 4.48
CA HIS A 150 -7.68 3.22 3.07
C HIS A 150 -7.42 1.84 2.42
N SER A 151 -7.36 0.73 3.17
CA SER A 151 -6.98 -0.59 2.62
C SER A 151 -8.05 -1.27 1.74
N GLN A 152 -9.16 -0.60 1.42
CA GLN A 152 -10.23 -1.20 0.60
C GLN A 152 -9.76 -1.72 -0.76
N PRO A 153 -8.88 -1.04 -1.52
CA PRO A 153 -8.37 -1.57 -2.79
C PRO A 153 -7.64 -2.90 -2.64
N PHE A 154 -6.88 -3.09 -1.55
CA PHE A 154 -6.25 -4.36 -1.22
C PHE A 154 -7.30 -5.45 -0.98
N TRP A 155 -8.29 -5.17 -0.13
CA TRP A 155 -9.36 -6.13 0.19
C TRP A 155 -10.21 -6.48 -1.02
N ASN A 156 -10.50 -5.54 -1.91
CA ASN A 156 -11.23 -5.79 -3.14
C ASN A 156 -10.52 -6.83 -4.02
N ILE A 157 -9.22 -6.64 -4.27
CA ILE A 157 -8.44 -7.57 -5.08
C ILE A 157 -8.35 -8.93 -4.40
N TYR A 158 -8.14 -8.96 -3.07
CA TYR A 158 -8.02 -10.20 -2.33
C TYR A 158 -9.33 -11.01 -2.32
N LEU A 159 -10.47 -10.35 -2.06
CA LEU A 159 -11.79 -10.99 -2.06
C LEU A 159 -12.19 -11.47 -3.46
N LEU A 160 -11.89 -10.71 -4.51
CA LEU A 160 -12.11 -11.13 -5.89
C LEU A 160 -11.24 -12.36 -6.25
N PHE A 161 -9.97 -12.37 -5.82
CA PHE A 161 -9.09 -13.51 -5.98
C PHE A 161 -9.65 -14.76 -5.29
N LEU A 162 -10.10 -14.66 -4.04
CA LEU A 162 -10.71 -15.77 -3.31
C LEU A 162 -11.98 -16.26 -3.99
N LYS A 163 -12.87 -15.35 -4.41
CA LYS A 163 -14.08 -15.69 -5.16
C LYS A 163 -13.80 -16.39 -6.48
N LYS A 164 -12.74 -16.01 -7.19
CA LYS A 164 -12.40 -16.61 -8.49
C LYS A 164 -11.78 -18.00 -8.34
N TYR A 165 -10.88 -18.20 -7.37
CA TYR A 165 -10.03 -19.39 -7.32
C TYR A 165 -10.38 -20.39 -6.20
N TYR A 166 -11.20 -20.01 -5.22
CA TYR A 166 -11.59 -20.83 -4.06
C TYR A 166 -13.10 -21.01 -3.96
N ILE A 167 -13.81 -21.06 -5.10
CA ILE A 167 -15.27 -21.28 -5.18
C ILE A 167 -15.69 -22.55 -4.45
N SER A 168 -14.89 -23.61 -4.55
CA SER A 168 -15.16 -24.90 -3.90
C SER A 168 -15.12 -24.84 -2.37
N ASN A 169 -14.51 -23.80 -1.79
CA ASN A 169 -14.45 -23.62 -0.34
C ASN A 169 -14.89 -22.19 0.05
N PRO A 170 -16.22 -21.92 0.08
CA PRO A 170 -16.76 -20.60 0.40
C PRO A 170 -16.42 -20.14 1.82
N THR A 171 -16.01 -21.06 2.71
CA THR A 171 -15.65 -20.74 4.09
C THR A 171 -14.45 -19.80 4.17
N ILE A 172 -13.47 -19.93 3.26
CA ILE A 172 -12.26 -19.10 3.24
C ILE A 172 -12.64 -17.65 2.93
N TYR A 173 -13.43 -17.45 1.87
CA TYR A 173 -13.93 -16.14 1.47
C TYR A 173 -14.80 -15.51 2.56
N LEU A 174 -15.80 -16.23 3.09
CA LEU A 174 -16.69 -15.71 4.12
C LEU A 174 -15.97 -15.43 5.44
N SER A 175 -14.97 -16.23 5.81
CA SER A 175 -14.15 -15.98 6.99
C SER A 175 -13.37 -14.66 6.84
N LYS A 176 -12.76 -14.43 5.67
CA LYS A 176 -12.04 -13.19 5.39
C LYS A 176 -12.96 -11.97 5.33
N LEU A 177 -14.12 -12.11 4.69
CA LEU A 177 -15.12 -11.03 4.67
C LEU A 177 -15.62 -10.71 6.09
N ARG A 178 -15.86 -11.72 6.93
CA ARG A 178 -16.26 -11.52 8.33
C ARG A 178 -15.18 -10.79 9.13
N GLN A 179 -13.90 -11.16 8.94
CA GLN A 179 -12.77 -10.46 9.56
C GLN A 179 -12.74 -8.98 9.14
N LEU A 180 -12.96 -8.71 7.85
CA LEU A 180 -12.98 -7.35 7.29
C LEU A 180 -14.07 -6.46 7.91
N LEU A 181 -15.24 -7.01 8.24
CA LEU A 181 -16.31 -6.25 8.92
C LEU A 181 -15.89 -5.69 10.29
N GLY A 182 -14.92 -6.33 10.94
CA GLY A 182 -14.38 -5.90 12.23
C GLY A 182 -13.34 -4.77 12.13
N LEU A 183 -12.91 -4.41 10.93
CA LEU A 183 -11.88 -3.40 10.72
C LEU A 183 -12.48 -1.99 10.65
N HIS A 184 -11.73 -1.00 11.13
CA HIS A 184 -12.11 0.42 11.10
C HIS A 184 -11.52 1.10 9.85
N ILE A 185 -11.97 0.68 8.67
CA ILE A 185 -11.52 1.25 7.38
C ILE A 185 -12.54 2.21 6.81
N TYR A 186 -12.11 3.07 5.89
CA TYR A 186 -12.93 4.12 5.28
C TYR A 186 -14.21 3.56 4.63
N ASP A 187 -14.06 2.59 3.73
CA ASP A 187 -15.19 2.00 2.97
C ASP A 187 -15.89 0.86 3.71
N PHE A 188 -15.97 0.89 5.05
CA PHE A 188 -16.56 -0.20 5.84
C PHE A 188 -17.98 -0.56 5.39
N ALA A 189 -18.80 0.43 5.02
CA ALA A 189 -20.18 0.24 4.59
C ALA A 189 -20.30 -0.65 3.34
N TYR A 190 -19.34 -0.55 2.40
CA TYR A 190 -19.29 -1.41 1.23
C TYR A 190 -19.15 -2.89 1.63
N ASN A 191 -18.33 -3.19 2.63
CA ASN A 191 -18.10 -4.56 3.09
C ASN A 191 -19.32 -5.14 3.80
N PHE A 192 -20.04 -4.33 4.59
CA PHE A 192 -21.32 -4.74 5.17
C PHE A 192 -22.37 -5.02 4.09
N ARG A 193 -22.44 -4.18 3.05
CA ARG A 193 -23.33 -4.42 1.90
C ARG A 193 -22.98 -5.73 1.21
N LEU A 194 -21.69 -6.00 0.99
CA LEU A 194 -21.23 -7.27 0.42
C LEU A 194 -21.65 -8.45 1.31
N TRP A 195 -21.43 -8.37 2.62
CA TRP A 195 -21.84 -9.40 3.58
C TRP A 195 -23.35 -9.68 3.55
N PHE A 196 -24.18 -8.64 3.52
CA PHE A 196 -25.64 -8.81 3.44
C PHE A 196 -26.07 -9.43 2.11
N LYS A 197 -25.43 -9.06 1.00
CA LYS A 197 -25.66 -9.70 -0.30
C LYS A 197 -25.36 -11.20 -0.27
N GLU A 198 -24.24 -11.59 0.33
CA GLU A 198 -23.90 -13.02 0.50
C GLU A 198 -24.92 -13.74 1.40
N LEU A 199 -25.37 -13.10 2.48
CA LEU A 199 -26.38 -13.67 3.38
C LEU A 199 -27.75 -13.86 2.68
N GLU A 200 -28.15 -12.91 1.84
CA GLU A 200 -29.38 -12.98 1.08
C GLU A 200 -29.37 -14.12 0.04
N SER A 201 -28.19 -14.43 -0.52
CA SER A 201 -28.00 -15.54 -1.47
C SER A 201 -28.09 -16.95 -0.85
N VAL A 202 -28.18 -17.07 0.48
CA VAL A 202 -28.28 -18.36 1.16
C VAL A 202 -29.67 -18.98 0.98
N ASN A 203 -29.71 -20.20 0.46
CA ASN A 203 -30.95 -20.95 0.23
C ASN A 203 -31.22 -22.03 1.30
N ASP A 204 -30.18 -22.45 2.03
CA ASP A 204 -30.26 -23.57 2.97
C ASP A 204 -29.82 -23.23 4.40
N LEU A 205 -30.49 -23.83 5.39
CA LEU A 205 -30.15 -23.66 6.81
C LEU A 205 -28.72 -24.14 7.15
N LYS A 206 -28.20 -25.15 6.43
CA LYS A 206 -26.83 -25.65 6.64
C LYS A 206 -25.79 -24.60 6.28
N GLN A 207 -26.03 -23.81 5.23
CA GLN A 207 -25.15 -22.75 4.77
C GLN A 207 -25.12 -21.57 5.75
N LEU A 208 -26.20 -21.33 6.52
CA LEU A 208 -26.21 -20.28 7.55
C LEU A 208 -25.18 -20.50 8.67
N ASN A 209 -24.74 -21.75 8.92
CA ASN A 209 -23.63 -22.01 9.83
C ASN A 209 -22.34 -21.29 9.43
N LEU A 210 -22.19 -20.95 8.15
CA LEU A 210 -21.06 -20.18 7.63
C LEU A 210 -21.12 -18.69 7.99
N PHE A 211 -22.27 -18.19 8.46
CA PHE A 211 -22.47 -16.78 8.84
C PHE A 211 -22.54 -16.60 10.35
N TYR A 212 -23.15 -17.56 11.05
CA TYR A 212 -23.29 -17.56 12.50
C TYR A 212 -23.42 -18.99 13.04
N ASN A 213 -22.92 -19.25 14.26
CA ASN A 213 -23.07 -20.55 14.89
C ASN A 213 -24.55 -20.77 15.30
N MET A 214 -25.24 -21.61 14.53
CA MET A 214 -26.69 -21.85 14.70
C MET A 214 -27.02 -22.50 16.05
N LYS A 215 -26.08 -23.24 16.67
CA LYS A 215 -26.28 -23.84 18.00
C LYS A 215 -26.50 -22.80 19.10
N LYS A 216 -26.08 -21.55 18.88
CA LYS A 216 -26.24 -20.44 19.82
C LYS A 216 -27.55 -19.65 19.63
N MET A 217 -28.41 -20.05 18.70
CA MET A 217 -29.66 -19.36 18.42
C MET A 217 -30.84 -20.26 18.73
N GLU A 218 -31.81 -19.72 19.47
CA GLU A 218 -33.08 -20.38 19.71
C GLU A 218 -33.91 -20.36 18.41
N ILE A 219 -34.29 -21.55 17.96
CA ILE A 219 -35.11 -21.78 16.77
C ILE A 219 -36.46 -22.34 17.23
N PRO A 220 -37.58 -21.64 16.96
CA PRO A 220 -38.90 -22.18 17.24
C PRO A 220 -39.14 -23.48 16.45
N LYS A 221 -39.56 -24.54 17.13
CA LYS A 221 -39.74 -25.88 16.53
C LYS A 221 -40.87 -25.91 15.47
N LEU A 222 -41.91 -25.10 15.66
CA LEU A 222 -43.18 -25.10 14.90
C LEU A 222 -43.12 -24.43 13.51
N LEU A 223 -42.08 -23.67 13.19
CA LEU A 223 -42.02 -22.92 11.93
C LEU A 223 -41.71 -23.81 10.71
N LYS A 224 -42.24 -23.46 9.53
CA LYS A 224 -41.88 -24.13 8.26
C LYS A 224 -40.41 -23.87 7.91
N PRO A 225 -39.73 -24.74 7.13
CA PRO A 225 -38.31 -24.58 6.81
C PRO A 225 -37.93 -23.22 6.18
N ARG A 226 -38.78 -22.68 5.28
CA ARG A 226 -38.56 -21.36 4.65
C ARG A 226 -38.71 -20.21 5.66
N GLU A 227 -39.73 -20.26 6.51
CA GLU A 227 -39.96 -19.26 7.56
C GLU A 227 -38.82 -19.29 8.60
N LYS A 228 -38.33 -20.49 8.94
CA LYS A 228 -37.12 -20.67 9.76
C LYS A 228 -35.92 -20.00 9.11
N LEU A 229 -35.69 -20.21 7.82
CA LEU A 229 -34.57 -19.60 7.10
C LEU A 229 -34.63 -18.07 7.15
N GLU A 230 -35.78 -17.48 6.82
CA GLU A 230 -35.95 -16.02 6.79
C GLU A 230 -35.86 -15.39 8.19
N LEU A 231 -36.45 -16.03 9.21
CA LEU A 231 -36.29 -15.60 10.60
C LEU A 231 -34.81 -15.60 11.02
N MET A 232 -34.07 -16.63 10.63
CA MET A 232 -32.65 -16.75 10.98
C MET A 232 -31.79 -15.73 10.23
N LYS A 233 -32.04 -15.51 8.94
CA LYS A 233 -31.42 -14.42 8.17
C LYS A 233 -31.69 -13.07 8.84
N PHE A 234 -32.92 -12.81 9.28
CA PHE A 234 -33.29 -11.59 9.98
C PHE A 234 -32.55 -11.43 11.32
N LYS A 235 -32.48 -12.48 12.15
CA LYS A 235 -31.71 -12.47 13.40
C LYS A 235 -30.23 -12.17 13.16
N ILE A 236 -29.61 -12.84 12.18
CA ILE A 236 -28.21 -12.60 11.79
C ILE A 236 -28.03 -11.16 11.29
N LYS A 237 -28.93 -10.68 10.43
CA LYS A 237 -28.90 -9.29 9.91
C LYS A 237 -28.94 -8.28 11.04
N ASN A 238 -29.75 -8.50 12.08
CA ASN A 238 -29.81 -7.62 13.24
C ASN A 238 -28.53 -7.61 14.08
N ILE A 239 -27.84 -8.75 14.23
CA ILE A 239 -26.53 -8.80 14.91
C ILE A 239 -25.52 -7.93 14.15
N TYR A 240 -25.41 -8.10 12.84
CA TYR A 240 -24.45 -7.34 12.04
C TYR A 240 -24.87 -5.87 11.86
N LYS A 241 -26.15 -5.51 11.91
CA LYS A 241 -26.61 -4.10 12.00
C LYS A 241 -26.12 -3.43 13.29
N LYS A 242 -26.17 -4.13 14.43
CA LYS A 242 -25.60 -3.62 15.69
C LYS A 242 -24.08 -3.45 15.59
N MET A 243 -23.40 -4.40 14.95
CA MET A 243 -21.96 -4.30 14.69
C MET A 243 -21.62 -3.12 13.77
N TYR A 244 -22.38 -2.93 12.69
CA TYR A 244 -22.23 -1.81 11.75
C TYR A 244 -22.23 -0.47 12.50
N LYS A 245 -23.24 -0.22 13.35
CA LYS A 245 -23.32 1.03 14.13
C LYS A 245 -22.10 1.25 15.03
N LYS A 246 -21.59 0.17 15.66
CA LYS A 246 -20.37 0.26 16.49
C LYS A 246 -19.14 0.61 15.67
N ILE A 247 -19.01 0.04 14.46
CA ILE A 247 -17.88 0.31 13.56
C ILE A 247 -17.99 1.74 12.99
N GLU A 248 -19.18 2.15 12.55
CA GLU A 248 -19.47 3.48 12.04
C GLU A 248 -19.04 4.58 13.02
N ILE A 249 -19.43 4.49 14.29
CA ILE A 249 -19.03 5.46 15.33
C ILE A 249 -17.49 5.56 15.43
N LYS A 250 -16.79 4.42 15.40
CA LYS A 250 -15.31 4.40 15.49
C LYS A 250 -14.65 4.96 14.24
N VAL A 251 -15.13 4.59 13.05
CA VAL A 251 -14.59 5.07 11.77
C VAL A 251 -14.82 6.57 11.63
N MET A 252 -16.00 7.07 11.99
CA MET A 252 -16.31 8.51 11.94
C MET A 252 -15.48 9.31 12.95
N LYS A 253 -15.18 8.74 14.13
CA LYS A 253 -14.24 9.36 15.07
C LYS A 253 -12.82 9.48 14.47
N LEU A 254 -12.33 8.44 13.79
CA LEU A 254 -11.04 8.49 13.11
C LEU A 254 -11.03 9.50 11.96
N TYR A 255 -12.11 9.52 11.18
CA TYR A 255 -12.28 10.42 10.05
C TYR A 255 -12.24 11.89 10.51
N ASN A 256 -13.13 12.27 11.41
CA ASN A 256 -13.29 13.66 11.84
C ASN A 256 -12.06 14.19 12.59
N ASN A 257 -11.45 13.36 13.44
CA ASN A 257 -10.36 13.82 14.30
C ASN A 257 -8.99 13.80 13.61
N TYR A 258 -8.79 12.94 12.61
CA TYR A 258 -7.47 12.71 12.02
C TYR A 258 -7.48 12.73 10.49
N GLU A 259 -8.21 11.80 9.84
CA GLU A 259 -8.04 11.57 8.39
C GLU A 259 -8.57 12.75 7.54
N LEU A 260 -9.67 13.40 7.95
CA LEU A 260 -10.17 14.60 7.27
C LEU A 260 -9.19 15.79 7.41
N PRO A 261 -8.76 16.20 8.62
CA PRO A 261 -7.74 17.24 8.77
C PRO A 261 -6.47 16.97 7.94
N LEU A 262 -6.01 15.71 7.86
CA LEU A 262 -4.83 15.34 7.07
C LEU A 262 -5.00 15.57 5.56
N THR A 263 -6.22 15.43 5.03
CA THR A 263 -6.53 15.63 3.60
C THR A 263 -6.76 17.11 3.25
N VAL A 264 -7.28 17.90 4.19
CA VAL A 264 -7.56 19.34 4.01
C VAL A 264 -6.29 20.15 3.75
N TYR A 265 -5.12 19.70 4.20
CA TYR A 265 -3.84 20.40 4.01
C TYR A 265 -3.19 20.27 2.61
N LYS A 266 -3.98 20.03 1.55
CA LYS A 266 -3.59 19.72 0.15
C LYS A 266 -3.32 18.22 -0.07
N GLN A 267 -3.85 17.69 -1.17
CA GLN A 267 -3.69 16.28 -1.61
C GLN A 267 -2.23 15.82 -1.70
N SER A 268 -1.28 16.74 -1.90
CA SER A 268 0.15 16.47 -1.93
C SER A 268 0.76 16.00 -0.60
N ASN A 269 0.04 16.11 0.52
CA ASN A 269 0.59 15.79 1.84
C ASN A 269 0.44 14.32 2.26
N LEU A 270 -0.32 13.52 1.51
CA LEU A 270 -0.53 12.09 1.80
C LEU A 270 0.58 11.20 1.21
N TYR A 271 1.38 11.74 0.31
CA TYR A 271 2.46 11.04 -0.38
C TYR A 271 3.78 11.72 -0.08
N TYR A 272 4.88 10.98 -0.27
CA TYR A 272 6.20 11.51 -0.02
C TYR A 272 6.51 12.65 -0.97
N THR A 273 7.04 13.74 -0.43
CA THR A 273 7.44 14.90 -1.23
C THR A 273 8.87 15.31 -0.93
N SER A 274 9.42 16.17 -1.80
CA SER A 274 10.80 16.65 -1.70
C SER A 274 11.13 17.24 -0.32
N PRO A 275 12.34 17.00 0.23
CA PRO A 275 12.77 17.49 1.54
C PRO A 275 12.64 19.01 1.76
N LYS A 276 12.54 19.77 0.67
CA LYS A 276 12.45 21.24 0.65
C LYS A 276 11.04 21.78 0.94
N ILE A 277 10.01 20.94 0.84
CA ILE A 277 8.64 21.39 1.12
C ILE A 277 8.47 21.54 2.63
N PRO A 278 8.15 22.75 3.13
CA PRO A 278 8.00 22.99 4.55
C PRO A 278 6.77 22.26 5.11
N LEU A 279 6.89 21.79 6.35
CA LEU A 279 5.79 21.14 7.07
C LEU A 279 5.07 22.19 7.91
N SER A 280 3.74 22.24 7.81
CA SER A 280 2.93 23.03 8.74
C SER A 280 3.05 22.46 10.16
N PRO A 281 3.27 23.29 11.20
CA PRO A 281 3.24 22.84 12.59
C PRO A 281 1.94 22.11 12.96
N THR A 282 0.79 22.58 12.43
CA THR A 282 -0.52 21.94 12.66
C THR A 282 -0.58 20.53 12.08
N PHE A 283 0.01 20.32 10.90
CA PHE A 283 0.08 19.01 10.26
C PHE A 283 0.95 18.03 11.05
N VAL A 284 2.10 18.50 11.55
CA VAL A 284 2.97 17.70 12.42
C VAL A 284 2.23 17.32 13.71
N GLN A 285 1.56 18.27 14.35
CA GLN A 285 0.81 18.02 15.59
C GLN A 285 -0.34 17.02 15.38
N LEU A 286 -1.05 17.10 14.26
CA LEU A 286 -2.09 16.13 13.90
C LEU A 286 -1.54 14.71 13.80
N TRP A 287 -0.40 14.52 13.15
CA TRP A 287 0.26 13.20 13.10
C TRP A 287 0.71 12.71 14.47
N VAL A 288 1.27 13.59 15.31
CA VAL A 288 1.67 13.23 16.69
C VAL A 288 0.45 12.79 17.50
N ASN A 289 -0.67 13.50 17.38
CA ASN A 289 -1.92 13.14 18.05
C ASN A 289 -2.45 11.79 17.53
N TYR A 290 -2.42 11.56 16.22
CA TYR A 290 -2.86 10.30 15.64
C TYR A 290 -1.98 9.12 16.05
N ILE A 291 -0.66 9.30 16.06
CA ILE A 291 0.30 8.31 16.57
C ILE A 291 0.02 8.01 18.04
N THR A 292 -0.21 9.03 18.86
CA THR A 292 -0.51 8.86 20.30
C THR A 292 -1.80 8.06 20.50
N TYR A 293 -2.83 8.36 19.70
CA TYR A 293 -4.04 7.54 19.66
C TYR A 293 -3.73 6.09 19.26
N ALA A 294 -2.95 5.87 18.20
CA ALA A 294 -2.59 4.54 17.74
C ALA A 294 -1.75 3.74 18.75
N ILE A 295 -0.96 4.40 19.61
CA ILE A 295 -0.28 3.76 20.74
C ILE A 295 -1.30 3.35 21.81
N SER A 296 -2.31 4.19 22.09
CA SER A 296 -3.32 3.93 23.11
C SER A 296 -4.21 2.70 22.81
N THR A 297 -4.34 2.31 21.53
CA THR A 297 -5.10 1.11 21.14
C THR A 297 -4.40 -0.20 21.53
N LYS A 298 -3.11 -0.15 21.90
CA LYS A 298 -2.25 -1.30 22.24
C LYS A 298 -2.10 -2.33 21.11
N ASP A 299 -2.43 -1.97 19.87
CA ASP A 299 -2.28 -2.82 18.69
C ASP A 299 -0.95 -2.53 17.99
N LYS A 300 0.10 -3.30 18.35
CA LYS A 300 1.48 -3.11 17.86
C LYS A 300 1.55 -2.94 16.33
N TYR A 301 0.84 -3.79 15.57
CA TYR A 301 0.91 -3.76 14.11
C TYR A 301 0.25 -2.52 13.53
N TYR A 302 -0.91 -2.11 14.09
CA TYR A 302 -1.57 -0.86 13.71
C TYR A 302 -0.71 0.36 14.07
N THR A 303 -0.09 0.39 15.26
CA THR A 303 0.80 1.49 15.64
C THR A 303 1.99 1.63 14.69
N MET A 304 2.67 0.52 14.35
CA MET A 304 3.76 0.54 13.37
C MET A 304 3.31 1.00 11.98
N LEU A 305 2.08 0.63 11.58
CA LEU A 305 1.48 1.09 10.33
C LEU A 305 1.25 2.60 10.34
N ILE A 306 0.70 3.18 11.42
CA ILE A 306 0.50 4.62 11.55
C ILE A 306 1.83 5.38 11.56
N PHE A 307 2.87 4.86 12.25
CA PHE A 307 4.22 5.43 12.17
C PHE A 307 4.75 5.48 10.73
N GLN A 308 4.65 4.36 10.00
CA GLN A 308 5.13 4.33 8.61
C GLN A 308 4.31 5.28 7.70
N ARG A 309 2.98 5.33 7.86
CA ARG A 309 2.13 6.26 7.12
C ARG A 309 2.54 7.71 7.36
N ALA A 310 2.79 8.08 8.61
CA ALA A 310 3.26 9.42 8.96
C ALA A 310 4.59 9.74 8.29
N LEU A 311 5.54 8.79 8.25
CA LEU A 311 6.85 8.97 7.61
C LEU A 311 6.76 9.11 6.08
N ILE A 312 5.84 8.40 5.43
CA ILE A 312 5.62 8.50 3.97
C ILE A 312 4.86 9.79 3.61
N SER A 313 4.24 10.47 4.57
CA SER A 313 3.42 11.66 4.30
C SER A 313 4.26 12.93 4.14
N SER A 314 4.17 13.58 2.99
CA SER A 314 4.88 14.83 2.68
C SER A 314 6.40 14.69 2.92
N SER A 315 7.04 15.72 3.49
CA SER A 315 8.45 15.70 3.87
C SER A 315 8.70 15.22 5.32
N MET A 316 7.74 14.51 5.94
CA MET A 316 7.81 14.08 7.35
C MET A 316 9.00 13.16 7.65
N ALA A 317 9.42 12.32 6.70
CA ALA A 317 10.62 11.50 6.84
C ALA A 317 11.89 12.33 7.10
N HIS A 318 11.93 13.60 6.70
CA HIS A 318 13.07 14.49 6.96
C HIS A 318 12.99 15.18 8.33
N SER A 319 11.86 15.05 9.03
CA SER A 319 11.70 15.53 10.40
C SER A 319 12.13 14.47 11.40
N LYS A 320 12.97 14.85 12.38
CA LYS A 320 13.41 13.94 13.45
C LYS A 320 12.27 13.53 14.40
N ILE A 321 11.17 14.29 14.44
CA ILE A 321 10.10 14.15 15.45
C ILE A 321 9.49 12.74 15.41
N VAL A 322 9.01 12.29 14.24
CA VAL A 322 8.34 10.98 14.12
C VAL A 322 9.32 9.83 14.35
N TRP A 323 10.55 9.94 13.86
CA TRP A 323 11.59 8.93 14.10
C TRP A 323 11.89 8.74 15.59
N LEU A 324 12.08 9.83 16.32
CA LEU A 324 12.37 9.77 17.76
C LEU A 324 11.19 9.20 18.55
N TYR A 325 9.96 9.59 18.21
CA TYR A 325 8.76 8.99 18.80
C TYR A 325 8.67 7.49 18.53
N TYR A 326 8.99 7.08 17.29
CA TYR A 326 8.93 5.67 16.90
C TYR A 326 9.97 4.84 17.66
N ILE A 327 11.21 5.32 17.75
CA ILE A 327 12.30 4.65 18.49
C ILE A 327 11.96 4.56 19.98
N LYS A 328 11.46 5.65 20.59
CA LYS A 328 11.07 5.67 22.00
C LYS A 328 9.95 4.66 22.29
N TRP A 329 8.95 4.57 21.40
CA TRP A 329 7.86 3.61 21.52
C TRP A 329 8.35 2.16 21.36
N LEU A 330 9.20 1.86 20.39
CA LEU A 330 9.77 0.51 20.23
C LEU A 330 10.61 0.11 21.45
N THR A 331 11.36 1.05 22.01
CA THR A 331 12.15 0.86 23.23
C THR A 331 11.26 0.56 24.44
N SER A 332 10.14 1.27 24.61
CA SER A 332 9.18 0.98 25.69
C SER A 332 8.48 -0.37 25.50
N CYS A 333 8.33 -0.83 24.26
CA CYS A 333 7.90 -2.20 23.94
C CYS A 333 9.01 -3.26 24.07
N LYS A 334 10.23 -2.90 24.49
CA LYS A 334 11.43 -3.77 24.56
C LYS A 334 11.85 -4.38 23.21
N ASP A 335 11.47 -3.76 22.09
CA ASP A 335 11.84 -4.18 20.73
C ASP A 335 13.07 -3.40 20.25
N TYR A 336 14.22 -3.64 20.92
CA TYR A 336 15.47 -2.93 20.65
C TYR A 336 16.01 -3.22 19.24
N THR A 337 15.74 -4.41 18.71
CA THR A 337 16.11 -4.80 17.34
C THR A 337 15.45 -3.90 16.31
N SER A 338 14.13 -3.72 16.39
CA SER A 338 13.42 -2.84 15.47
C SER A 338 13.81 -1.38 15.71
N ALA A 339 13.99 -0.96 16.97
CA ALA A 339 14.41 0.40 17.30
C ALA A 339 15.76 0.77 16.65
N LYS A 340 16.74 -0.16 16.66
CA LYS A 340 18.04 0.02 16.01
C LYS A 340 17.90 0.17 14.49
N GLU A 341 17.07 -0.65 13.85
CA GLU A 341 16.84 -0.55 12.40
C GLU A 341 16.14 0.74 12.01
N ILE A 342 15.13 1.18 12.78
CA ILE A 342 14.47 2.48 12.57
C ILE A 342 15.46 3.64 12.78
N LEU A 343 16.36 3.55 13.76
CA LEU A 343 17.40 4.57 13.95
C LEU A 343 18.32 4.66 12.72
N LYS A 344 18.81 3.53 12.18
CA LYS A 344 19.62 3.51 10.96
C LYS A 344 18.89 4.15 9.77
N GLN A 345 17.61 3.82 9.59
CA GLN A 345 16.78 4.43 8.54
C GLN A 345 16.64 5.94 8.75
N SER A 346 16.41 6.39 9.99
CA SER A 346 16.26 7.82 10.29
C SER A 346 17.50 8.65 9.96
N ILE A 347 18.69 8.08 10.13
CA ILE A 347 19.96 8.75 9.78
C ILE A 347 19.94 9.08 8.29
N HIS A 348 19.65 8.09 7.42
CA HIS A 348 19.61 8.29 5.97
C HIS A 348 18.73 9.47 5.54
N PHE A 349 17.53 9.64 6.14
CA PHE A 349 16.63 10.74 5.77
C PHE A 349 16.97 12.08 6.40
N THR A 350 17.54 12.09 7.60
CA THR A 350 17.78 13.32 8.37
C THR A 350 19.16 13.93 8.11
N THR A 351 20.13 13.14 7.61
CA THR A 351 21.45 13.63 7.20
C THR A 351 21.45 14.32 5.84
N ILE A 352 20.39 14.12 5.03
CA ILE A 352 20.18 14.85 3.79
C ILE A 352 19.91 16.32 4.16
N LYS A 353 20.97 17.13 4.26
CA LYS A 353 20.89 18.53 4.68
C LYS A 353 19.96 19.31 3.76
N ARG A 354 19.03 20.04 4.37
CA ARG A 354 18.27 21.12 3.73
C ARG A 354 19.24 22.27 3.45
N ASN A 355 19.99 22.19 2.34
CA ASN A 355 20.68 23.34 1.77
C ASN A 355 19.73 24.13 0.87
#